data_AF-U1HIY2-F1
#
_entry.id   AF-U1HIY2-F1
#
_cell.length_a   1.000
_cell.length_b   1.000
_cell.length_c   1.000
_cell.angle_alpha   90.00
_cell.angle_beta   90.00
_cell.angle_gamma   90.00
#
_symmetry.space_group_name_H-M   'P 1'
#
loop_
_entity.id
_entity.type
_entity.pdbx_description
1 polymer ?
#
loop_
_entity_poly.entity_id
_entity_poly.type
_entity_poly.pdbx_seq_one_letter_code
_entity_poly.pdbx_strand_id
1 'polypeptide(L)'
;MTTQKTVLVLEGPKDWDDWYEIVRRTARVQGIFHLVDISAAIAPRPPTRPEKPTYKDINPIAESYAALNDAEKDHYKVLQTEYRTDLARYDQDRIAVRDIIYHIQDTTARGAFRPISAAWIPRMRFSKR
;
A
#
# COMPACT_ATOMS: atom_id res chain seq x y z
N MET A 1 -17.11 2.26 -26.31
CA MET A 1 -17.57 1.51 -25.14
C MET A 1 -17.14 2.28 -23.91
N THR A 2 -18.06 2.90 -23.19
CA THR A 2 -17.78 3.66 -21.96
C THR A 2 -17.76 2.69 -20.79
N THR A 3 -16.57 2.40 -20.25
CA THR A 3 -16.40 1.60 -19.04
C THR A 3 -17.03 2.34 -17.87
N GLN A 4 -18.18 1.86 -17.39
CA GLN A 4 -18.89 2.47 -16.27
C GLN A 4 -18.08 2.20 -14.99
N LYS A 5 -17.45 3.24 -14.41
CA LYS A 5 -16.77 3.17 -13.12
C LYS A 5 -17.83 2.94 -12.05
N THR A 6 -18.01 1.71 -11.60
CA THR A 6 -18.83 1.39 -10.42
C THR A 6 -18.14 1.98 -9.20
N VAL A 7 -18.57 3.16 -8.78
CA VAL A 7 -18.17 3.75 -7.51
C VAL A 7 -18.98 3.05 -6.42
N LEU A 8 -18.41 2.03 -5.79
CA LEU A 8 -18.98 1.46 -4.57
C LEU A 8 -18.77 2.50 -3.47
N VAL A 9 -19.81 3.30 -3.21
CA VAL A 9 -19.87 4.18 -2.04
C VAL A 9 -20.36 3.31 -0.89
N LEU A 10 -19.58 3.24 0.20
CA LEU A 10 -19.98 2.52 1.40
C LEU A 10 -21.20 3.21 2.04
N GLU A 11 -22.39 2.59 1.98
CA GLU A 11 -23.62 3.12 2.56
C GLU A 11 -23.87 2.59 3.98
N GLY A 12 -23.30 1.43 4.32
CA GLY A 12 -23.36 0.88 5.68
C GLY A 12 -22.39 -0.28 5.96
N PRO A 13 -22.42 -0.84 7.19
CA PRO A 13 -21.51 -1.90 7.63
C PRO A 13 -21.48 -3.15 6.74
N LYS A 14 -22.61 -3.47 6.09
CA LYS A 14 -22.77 -4.61 5.17
C LYS A 14 -21.94 -4.50 3.89
N ASP A 15 -21.53 -3.28 3.50
CA ASP A 15 -20.81 -3.04 2.24
C ASP A 15 -19.29 -3.19 2.42
N TRP A 16 -18.82 -3.37 3.67
CA TRP A 16 -17.39 -3.45 3.99
C TRP A 16 -16.71 -4.70 3.44
N ASP A 17 -17.38 -5.84 3.46
CA ASP A 17 -16.79 -7.10 2.99
C ASP A 17 -16.57 -7.08 1.47
N ASP A 18 -17.59 -6.64 0.71
CA ASP A 18 -17.51 -6.50 -0.75
C ASP A 18 -16.48 -5.43 -1.16
N TRP A 19 -16.46 -4.31 -0.45
CA TRP A 19 -15.45 -3.27 -0.64
C TRP A 19 -14.04 -3.77 -0.36
N TYR A 20 -13.85 -4.50 0.74
CA TYR A 20 -12.54 -5.05 1.08
C TYR A 20 -12.05 -6.05 0.03
N GLU A 21 -12.94 -6.88 -0.52
CA GLU A 21 -12.61 -7.78 -1.61
C GLU A 21 -12.20 -7.04 -2.90
N ILE A 22 -12.77 -5.87 -3.19
CA ILE A 22 -12.32 -5.00 -4.31
C ILE A 22 -10.90 -4.48 -4.04
N VAL A 23 -10.63 -3.95 -2.85
CA VAL A 23 -9.28 -3.47 -2.46
C VAL A 23 -8.27 -4.62 -2.55
N ARG A 24 -8.62 -5.79 -2.01
CA ARG A 24 -7.81 -7.01 -2.04
C ARG A 24 -7.51 -7.47 -3.46
N ARG A 25 -8.51 -7.53 -4.35
CA ARG A 25 -8.31 -7.90 -5.76
C ARG A 25 -7.41 -6.91 -6.48
N THR A 26 -7.64 -5.61 -6.28
CA THR A 26 -6.84 -4.54 -6.90
C THR A 26 -5.37 -4.63 -6.47
N ALA A 27 -5.13 -4.79 -5.17
CA ALA A 27 -3.79 -4.92 -4.63
C ALA A 27 -3.09 -6.23 -5.05
N ARG A 28 -3.84 -7.34 -5.24
CA ARG A 28 -3.30 -8.59 -5.78
C ARG A 28 -2.90 -8.47 -7.24
N VAL A 29 -3.70 -7.80 -8.06
CA VAL A 29 -3.37 -7.53 -9.48
C VAL A 29 -2.09 -6.71 -9.58
N GLN A 30 -1.88 -5.77 -8.67
CA GLN A 30 -0.66 -4.96 -8.58
C GLN A 30 0.50 -5.67 -7.86
N GLY A 31 0.31 -6.89 -7.32
CA GLY A 31 1.36 -7.63 -6.60
C GLY A 31 1.70 -7.09 -5.21
N ILE A 32 1.02 -6.05 -4.73
CA ILE A 32 1.33 -5.33 -3.48
C ILE A 32 0.43 -5.68 -2.31
N PHE A 33 -0.42 -6.71 -2.40
CA PHE A 33 -1.36 -7.05 -1.32
C PHE A 33 -0.66 -7.20 0.05
N HIS A 34 0.54 -7.78 0.07
CA HIS A 34 1.37 -7.91 1.27
C HIS A 34 1.79 -6.57 1.92
N LEU A 35 1.73 -5.46 1.18
CA LEU A 35 2.04 -4.10 1.65
C LEU A 35 0.80 -3.35 2.15
N VAL A 36 -0.40 -3.85 1.87
CA VAL A 36 -1.67 -3.15 2.18
C VAL A 36 -2.70 -4.05 2.88
N ASP A 37 -2.31 -5.26 3.28
CA ASP A 37 -3.18 -6.21 3.98
C ASP A 37 -3.53 -5.68 5.38
N ILE A 38 -4.76 -5.15 5.49
CA ILE A 38 -5.32 -4.66 6.74
C ILE A 38 -5.87 -5.77 7.64
N SER A 39 -5.96 -7.01 7.14
CA SER A 39 -6.37 -8.18 7.91
C SER A 39 -5.20 -8.89 8.60
N ALA A 40 -3.96 -8.51 8.28
CA ALA A 40 -2.77 -9.06 8.91
C ALA A 40 -2.69 -8.64 10.39
N ALA A 41 -2.32 -9.59 11.26
CA ALA A 41 -2.13 -9.33 12.69
C ALA A 41 -0.98 -8.35 12.98
N ILE A 42 -0.04 -8.22 12.03
CA ILE A 42 1.07 -7.28 12.07
C ILE A 42 0.85 -6.29 10.94
N ALA A 43 0.92 -5.00 11.26
CA ALA A 43 0.79 -3.96 10.25
C ALA A 43 1.84 -4.13 9.14
N PRO A 44 1.44 -4.03 7.86
CA PRO A 44 2.36 -4.18 6.76
C PRO A 44 3.46 -3.12 6.82
N ARG A 45 4.70 -3.53 6.53
CA ARG A 45 5.83 -2.62 6.51
C ARG A 45 5.88 -1.87 5.18
N PRO A 46 6.22 -0.58 5.18
CA PRO A 46 6.45 0.13 3.94
C PRO A 46 7.61 -0.52 3.16
N PRO A 47 7.59 -0.46 1.82
CA PRO A 47 8.69 -0.96 1.01
C PRO A 47 9.99 -0.24 1.41
N THR A 48 11.08 -0.98 1.51
CA THR A 48 12.41 -0.44 1.83
C THR A 48 13.11 -0.01 0.56
N ARG A 49 13.68 1.19 0.55
CA ARG A 49 14.47 1.65 -0.59
C ARG A 49 15.76 0.84 -0.67
N PRO A 50 16.14 0.30 -1.85
CA PRO A 50 17.40 -0.40 -1.99
C PRO A 50 18.57 0.56 -1.79
N GLU A 51 19.65 0.04 -1.21
CA GLU A 51 20.90 0.79 -1.03
C GLU A 51 21.74 0.73 -2.30
N LYS A 52 22.38 1.84 -2.66
CA LYS A 52 23.20 1.90 -3.85
C LYS A 52 24.49 1.11 -3.61
N PRO A 53 24.84 0.13 -4.47
CA PRO A 53 26.07 -0.62 -4.31
C PRO A 53 27.29 0.26 -4.56
N THR A 54 28.30 0.02 -3.76
CA THR A 54 29.58 0.69 -3.67
C THR A 54 30.70 -0.28 -4.05
N TYR A 55 31.88 0.23 -4.35
CA TYR A 55 33.03 -0.63 -4.66
C TYR A 55 33.43 -1.52 -3.47
N LYS A 56 33.13 -1.06 -2.25
CA LYS A 56 33.39 -1.78 -1.00
C LYS A 56 32.54 -3.03 -0.82
N ASP A 57 31.40 -3.11 -1.50
CA ASP A 57 30.52 -4.29 -1.47
C ASP A 57 31.11 -5.48 -2.23
N ILE A 58 32.11 -5.23 -3.09
CA ILE A 58 32.85 -6.26 -3.82
C ILE A 58 34.23 -6.45 -3.19
N ASN A 59 34.93 -5.33 -2.98
CA ASN A 59 36.27 -5.34 -2.44
C ASN A 59 36.40 -4.27 -1.35
N PRO A 60 36.47 -4.65 -0.06
CA PRO A 60 36.46 -3.70 1.06
C PRO A 60 37.57 -2.64 1.03
N ILE A 61 38.69 -2.94 0.38
CA ILE A 61 39.83 -2.02 0.26
C ILE A 61 39.75 -1.13 -0.99
N ALA A 62 38.81 -1.38 -1.91
CA ALA A 62 38.67 -0.58 -3.11
C ALA A 62 38.02 0.79 -2.79
N GLU A 63 38.80 1.86 -2.96
CA GLU A 63 38.31 3.23 -2.76
C GLU A 63 37.63 3.80 -4.02
N SER A 64 37.89 3.21 -5.19
CA SER A 64 37.35 3.66 -6.47
C SER A 64 37.16 2.51 -7.46
N TYR A 65 36.39 2.76 -8.52
CA TYR A 65 36.18 1.80 -9.62
C TYR A 65 37.48 1.36 -10.29
N ALA A 66 38.49 2.24 -10.34
CA ALA A 66 39.79 1.94 -10.93
C ALA A 66 40.60 0.93 -10.10
N ALA A 67 40.32 0.84 -8.79
CA ALA A 67 40.96 -0.11 -7.89
C ALA A 67 40.42 -1.54 -8.03
N LEU A 68 39.35 -1.73 -8.80
CA LEU A 68 38.77 -3.05 -9.09
C LEU A 68 39.50 -3.71 -10.26
N ASN A 69 39.72 -5.02 -10.15
CA ASN A 69 40.13 -5.84 -11.28
C ASN A 69 38.98 -6.05 -12.27
N ASP A 70 39.25 -6.63 -13.44
CA ASP A 70 38.24 -6.72 -14.50
C ASP A 70 37.04 -7.61 -14.14
N ALA A 71 37.27 -8.70 -13.39
CA ALA A 71 36.19 -9.55 -12.90
C ALA A 71 35.32 -8.83 -11.84
N GLU A 72 35.94 -8.08 -10.94
CA GLU A 72 35.25 -7.26 -9.94
C GLU A 72 34.46 -6.13 -10.60
N LYS A 73 35.00 -5.51 -11.67
CA LYS A 73 34.28 -4.50 -12.45
C LYS A 73 33.03 -5.06 -13.11
N ASP A 74 33.10 -6.28 -13.63
CA ASP A 74 31.95 -6.94 -14.23
C ASP A 74 30.91 -7.29 -13.17
N HIS A 75 31.34 -7.79 -12.01
CA HIS A 75 30.44 -8.00 -10.87
C HIS A 75 29.77 -6.67 -10.42
N TYR A 76 30.51 -5.56 -10.40
CA TYR A 76 29.96 -4.23 -10.08
C TYR A 76 28.89 -3.79 -11.06
N LYS A 77 29.05 -4.07 -12.36
CA LYS A 77 28.02 -3.76 -13.36
C LYS A 77 26.75 -4.57 -13.14
N VAL A 78 26.88 -5.84 -12.74
CA VAL A 78 25.72 -6.69 -12.40
C VAL A 78 25.00 -6.12 -11.17
N LEU A 79 25.71 -5.82 -10.08
CA LEU A 79 25.12 -5.20 -8.88
C LEU A 79 24.43 -3.87 -9.19
N GLN A 80 25.02 -3.03 -10.05
CA GLN A 80 24.37 -1.79 -10.50
C GLN A 80 23.08 -2.06 -11.30
N THR A 81 23.03 -3.14 -12.07
CA THR A 81 21.85 -3.53 -12.86
C THR A 81 20.74 -4.07 -11.95
N GLU A 82 21.09 -4.91 -10.99
CA GLU A 82 20.18 -5.40 -9.95
C GLU A 82 19.62 -4.23 -9.13
N TYR A 83 20.48 -3.34 -8.65
CA TYR A 83 20.08 -2.12 -7.93
C TYR A 83 19.07 -1.29 -8.71
N ARG A 84 19.27 -1.07 -10.00
CA ARG A 84 18.32 -0.32 -10.84
C ARG A 84 16.98 -1.04 -10.98
N THR A 85 17.01 -2.37 -11.05
CA THR A 85 15.81 -3.20 -11.13
C THR A 85 15.03 -3.13 -9.82
N ASP A 86 15.71 -3.27 -8.69
CA ASP A 86 15.11 -3.16 -7.36
C ASP A 86 14.58 -1.76 -7.09
N LEU A 87 15.29 -0.72 -7.55
CA LEU A 87 14.84 0.66 -7.41
C LEU A 87 13.57 0.91 -8.23
N ALA A 88 13.50 0.38 -9.46
CA ALA A 88 12.30 0.48 -10.28
C ALA A 88 11.11 -0.25 -9.63
N ARG A 89 11.34 -1.43 -9.04
CA ARG A 89 10.31 -2.16 -8.29
C ARG A 89 9.85 -1.39 -7.06
N TYR A 90 10.79 -0.83 -6.29
CA TYR A 90 10.47 0.04 -5.15
C TYR A 90 9.59 1.23 -5.55
N ASP A 91 9.90 1.90 -6.67
CA ASP A 91 9.11 3.02 -7.16
C ASP A 91 7.71 2.57 -7.64
N GLN A 92 7.62 1.41 -8.29
CA GLN A 92 6.34 0.79 -8.66
C GLN A 92 5.48 0.47 -7.42
N ASP A 93 6.06 -0.17 -6.41
CA ASP A 93 5.39 -0.52 -5.16
C ASP A 93 4.87 0.74 -4.45
N ARG A 94 5.66 1.83 -4.43
CA ARG A 94 5.23 3.11 -3.85
C ARG A 94 4.05 3.74 -4.58
N ILE A 95 4.07 3.70 -5.90
CA ILE A 95 2.96 4.22 -6.73
C ILE A 95 1.71 3.39 -6.48
N ALA A 96 1.83 2.06 -6.51
CA ALA A 96 0.73 1.13 -6.27
C ALA A 96 0.10 1.32 -4.88
N VAL A 97 0.91 1.44 -3.84
CA VAL A 97 0.43 1.71 -2.47
C VAL A 97 -0.32 3.03 -2.41
N ARG A 98 0.23 4.09 -3.01
CA ARG A 98 -0.42 5.41 -3.07
C ARG A 98 -1.76 5.33 -3.80
N ASP A 99 -1.83 4.62 -4.92
CA ASP A 99 -3.05 4.51 -5.72
C ASP A 99 -4.14 3.72 -4.98
N ILE A 100 -3.77 2.68 -4.22
CA ILE A 100 -4.68 1.98 -3.31
C ILE A 100 -5.16 2.91 -2.20
N ILE A 101 -4.28 3.69 -1.57
CA ILE A 101 -4.67 4.65 -0.53
C ILE A 101 -5.65 5.69 -1.08
N TYR A 102 -5.41 6.22 -2.28
CA TYR A 102 -6.35 7.13 -2.93
C TYR A 102 -7.67 6.46 -3.26
N HIS A 103 -7.67 5.22 -3.74
CA HIS A 103 -8.90 4.46 -3.98
C HIS A 103 -9.71 4.27 -2.70
N ILE A 104 -9.04 3.91 -1.59
CA ILE A 104 -9.64 3.80 -0.26
C ILE A 104 -10.24 5.15 0.16
N GLN A 105 -9.51 6.26 0.04
CA GLN A 105 -9.99 7.58 0.41
C GLN A 105 -11.18 8.07 -0.44
N ASP A 106 -11.17 7.81 -1.76
CA ASP A 106 -12.24 8.17 -2.70
C ASP A 106 -13.54 7.41 -2.39
N THR A 107 -13.42 6.12 -2.04
CA THR A 107 -14.57 5.24 -1.79
C THR A 107 -15.10 5.27 -0.36
N THR A 108 -14.25 5.69 0.60
CA THR A 108 -14.63 5.88 2.01
C THR A 108 -15.02 7.31 2.35
N ALA A 109 -15.16 8.20 1.33
CA ALA A 109 -15.64 9.56 1.52
C ALA A 109 -16.92 9.54 2.36
N ARG A 110 -16.77 9.96 3.62
CA ARG A 110 -17.81 9.96 4.65
C ARG A 110 -18.96 10.86 4.20
N GLY A 111 -19.90 10.29 3.46
CA GLY A 111 -21.26 10.81 3.36
C GLY A 111 -21.79 10.86 4.78
N ALA A 112 -21.79 12.05 5.37
CA ALA A 112 -22.43 12.41 6.63
C ALA A 112 -22.47 11.25 7.65
N PHE A 113 -21.51 11.20 8.58
CA PHE A 113 -21.83 10.70 9.91
C PHE A 113 -22.95 11.59 10.43
N ARG A 114 -24.21 11.27 10.08
CA ARG A 114 -25.36 11.93 10.65
C ARG A 114 -25.25 11.63 12.13
N PRO A 115 -25.12 12.64 13.02
CA PRO A 115 -25.27 12.38 14.43
C PRO A 115 -26.59 11.63 14.55
N ILE A 116 -26.57 10.48 15.22
CA ILE A 116 -27.78 9.73 15.54
C ILE A 116 -28.70 10.75 16.22
N SER A 117 -29.65 11.30 15.46
CA SER A 117 -30.61 12.25 15.98
C SER A 117 -31.37 11.51 17.06
N ALA A 118 -31.29 12.03 18.28
CA ALA A 118 -31.91 11.52 19.49
C ALA A 118 -33.42 11.33 19.30
N ALA A 119 -33.82 10.19 18.75
CA ALA A 119 -35.21 9.89 18.44
C ALA A 119 -35.56 8.43 18.75
N TRP A 120 -35.00 7.84 19.79
CA TRP A 120 -35.55 6.65 20.46
C TRP A 120 -35.23 6.68 21.95
N ILE A 121 -35.87 7.60 22.67
CA ILE A 121 -36.13 7.40 24.11
C ILE A 121 -37.62 7.07 24.21
N PRO A 122 -38.01 5.83 24.51
CA PRO A 122 -39.37 5.56 24.97
C PRO A 122 -39.58 6.37 26.24
N ARG A 123 -40.44 7.39 26.20
CA ARG A 123 -40.94 8.06 27.41
C ARG A 123 -41.67 7.01 28.25
N MET A 124 -40.97 6.42 29.22
CA MET A 124 -41.63 5.70 30.31
C MET A 124 -42.46 6.72 31.10
N ARG A 125 -43.79 6.66 30.92
CA ARG A 125 -44.72 7.30 31.85
C ARG A 125 -44.60 6.56 33.18
N PHE A 126 -43.94 7.18 34.15
CA PHE A 126 -44.11 6.79 35.55
C PHE A 126 -45.49 7.26 36.02
N SER A 127 -46.41 6.31 36.19
CA SER A 127 -47.65 6.50 36.94
C SER A 127 -47.29 6.58 38.42
N LYS A 128 -47.59 7.72 39.05
CA LYS A 128 -47.54 7.89 40.50
C LYS A 128 -48.54 6.93 41.17
N ARG A 129 -48.10 6.22 42.20
CA ARG A 129 -48.87 5.91 43.40
C ARG A 129 -47.96 6.07 44.60
#